data_AF-A0A9W4G9I4-F1
#
_entry.id   AF-A0A9W4G9I4-F1
#
_cell.length_a   1.000
_cell.length_b   1.000
_cell.length_c   1.000
_cell.angle_alpha   90.00
_cell.angle_beta   90.00
_cell.angle_gamma   90.00
#
_symmetry.space_group_name_H-M   'P 1'
#
loop_
_entity.id
_entity.type
_entity.pdbx_description
1 polymer ?
#
loop_
_entity_poly.entity_id
_entity_poly.type
_entity_poly.pdbx_seq_one_letter_code
_entity_poly.pdbx_strand_id
1 'polypeptide(L)'
;MSQLYQFSQNLAIGKQGEWQMIRFFIWLGFTQVELEEVYQHQLKRQGYPLIVDVSDRPDYQEQEIDILLYNHPDKCPISVEVKKQPSALKWGNLFFQITNHRGDPGWGDKSNAHYFAFIVPDSEILLVKRSKLSALTRKHQFPLKTMDNREEGLLIPVSDVRNICDPDKIIPIPKLA
;
A
#
# COMPACT_ATOMS: atom_id res chain seq x y z
N MET A 1 -10.30 -8.27 15.45
CA MET A 1 -9.61 -7.05 15.92
C MET A 1 -8.11 -7.33 15.89
N SER A 2 -7.28 -6.46 15.29
CA SER A 2 -5.82 -6.70 15.21
C SER A 2 -5.16 -6.54 16.57
N GLN A 3 -4.06 -7.24 16.82
CA GLN A 3 -3.30 -7.14 18.08
C GLN A 3 -2.87 -5.69 18.32
N LEU A 4 -2.39 -5.02 17.26
CA LEU A 4 -2.04 -3.61 17.23
C LEU A 4 -3.17 -2.67 17.71
N TYR A 5 -4.41 -2.92 17.28
CA TYR A 5 -5.55 -2.10 17.70
C TYR A 5 -5.83 -2.27 19.19
N GLN A 6 -5.84 -3.51 19.68
CA GLN A 6 -6.03 -3.80 21.11
C GLN A 6 -4.88 -3.23 21.96
N PHE A 7 -3.65 -3.21 21.43
CA PHE A 7 -2.47 -2.63 22.07
C PHE A 7 -2.54 -1.11 22.16
N SER A 8 -2.94 -0.44 21.07
CA SER A 8 -3.06 1.03 21.00
C SER A 8 -4.08 1.61 21.98
N GLN A 9 -5.23 0.93 22.13
CA GLN A 9 -6.33 1.37 23.00
C GLN A 9 -5.95 1.34 24.49
N ASN A 10 -5.06 0.42 24.89
CA ASN A 10 -4.69 0.23 26.29
C ASN A 10 -3.65 1.25 26.80
N LEU A 11 -2.97 1.97 25.91
CA LEU A 11 -1.79 2.73 26.32
C LEU A 11 -2.05 4.18 26.69
N ALA A 12 -3.15 4.82 26.28
CA ALA A 12 -3.38 6.26 26.54
C ALA A 12 -2.18 7.18 26.19
N ILE A 13 -1.32 6.74 25.27
CA ILE A 13 -0.13 7.46 24.83
C ILE A 13 -0.48 8.19 23.54
N GLY A 14 -0.07 9.46 23.42
CA GLY A 14 -0.26 10.24 22.20
C GLY A 14 0.35 9.56 20.96
N LYS A 15 -0.10 9.99 19.78
CA LYS A 15 0.23 9.43 18.45
C LYS A 15 1.71 9.11 18.16
N GLN A 16 2.64 9.76 18.88
CA GLN A 16 4.09 9.63 18.72
C GLN A 16 4.72 8.59 19.67
N GLY A 17 4.19 8.41 20.88
CA GLY A 17 4.71 7.41 21.83
C GLY A 17 4.15 6.00 21.61
N GLU A 18 3.01 5.87 20.91
CA GLU A 18 2.41 4.59 20.52
C GLU A 18 3.42 3.69 19.77
N TRP A 19 4.08 4.22 18.73
CA TRP A 19 5.05 3.45 17.94
C TRP A 19 6.36 3.17 18.67
N GLN A 20 6.77 4.03 19.61
CA GLN A 20 7.91 3.75 20.48
C GLN A 20 7.63 2.55 21.38
N MET A 21 6.41 2.46 21.93
CA MET A 21 5.98 1.31 22.72
C MET A 21 5.86 0.04 21.87
N ILE A 22 5.24 0.12 20.69
CA ILE A 22 5.15 -1.02 19.78
C ILE A 22 6.55 -1.56 19.46
N ARG A 23 7.50 -0.69 19.09
CA ARG A 23 8.90 -1.08 18.86
C ARG A 23 9.53 -1.71 20.09
N PHE A 24 9.32 -1.14 21.27
CA PHE A 24 9.86 -1.66 22.53
C PHE A 24 9.35 -3.09 22.81
N PHE A 25 8.07 -3.37 22.58
CA PHE A 25 7.51 -4.71 22.76
C PHE A 25 7.93 -5.71 21.67
N ILE A 26 8.09 -5.27 20.42
CA ILE A 26 8.70 -6.08 19.36
C ILE A 26 10.12 -6.45 19.75
N TRP A 27 10.91 -5.48 20.21
CA TRP A 27 12.30 -5.68 20.64
C TRP A 27 12.41 -6.67 21.81
N LEU A 28 11.49 -6.62 22.76
CA LEU A 28 11.40 -7.58 23.87
C LEU A 28 10.83 -8.95 23.46
N GLY A 29 10.40 -9.13 22.20
CA GLY A 29 9.82 -10.38 21.70
C GLY A 29 8.40 -10.65 22.21
N PHE A 30 7.73 -9.66 22.79
CA PHE A 30 6.37 -9.81 23.33
C PHE A 30 5.28 -9.77 22.26
N THR A 31 5.58 -9.25 21.07
CA THR A 31 4.64 -9.19 19.94
C THR A 31 5.39 -9.28 18.62
N GLN A 32 4.73 -9.83 17.60
CA GLN A 32 5.13 -9.74 16.21
C GLN A 32 4.05 -8.95 15.48
N VAL A 33 4.47 -8.03 14.63
CA VAL A 33 3.57 -7.15 13.90
C VAL A 33 3.79 -7.38 12.41
N GLU A 34 2.74 -7.87 11.74
CA GLU A 34 2.76 -8.03 10.30
C GLU A 34 2.71 -6.66 9.61
N LEU A 35 3.41 -6.53 8.47
CA LEU A 35 3.43 -5.30 7.67
C LEU A 35 2.00 -4.86 7.29
N GLU A 36 1.09 -5.82 7.14
CA GLU A 36 -0.31 -5.58 6.86
C GLU A 36 -1.04 -4.84 7.97
N GLU A 37 -0.85 -5.28 9.22
CA GLU A 37 -1.46 -4.61 10.36
C GLU A 37 -0.97 -3.16 10.48
N VAL A 38 0.28 -2.90 10.09
CA VAL A 38 0.90 -1.57 10.16
C VAL A 38 0.29 -0.63 9.15
N TYR A 39 0.22 -1.01 7.87
CA TYR A 39 -0.31 -0.09 6.87
C TYR A 39 -1.82 0.11 7.05
N GLN A 40 -2.57 -0.93 7.44
CA GLN A 40 -3.99 -0.81 7.74
C GLN A 40 -4.22 0.11 8.93
N HIS A 41 -3.39 0.01 9.98
CA HIS A 41 -3.45 0.93 11.11
C HIS A 41 -3.16 2.38 10.69
N GLN A 42 -2.16 2.60 9.82
CA GLN A 42 -1.87 3.94 9.29
C GLN A 42 -3.02 4.49 8.44
N LEU A 43 -3.64 3.69 7.58
CA LEU A 43 -4.82 4.08 6.80
C LEU A 43 -6.00 4.49 7.70
N LYS A 44 -6.25 3.74 8.79
CA LYS A 44 -7.26 4.11 9.79
C LYS A 44 -6.98 5.47 10.43
N ARG A 45 -5.72 5.74 10.78
CA ARG A 45 -5.29 7.04 11.32
C ARG A 45 -5.44 8.21 10.34
N GLN A 46 -5.57 7.93 9.04
CA GLN A 46 -5.76 8.92 7.97
C GLN A 46 -7.23 9.12 7.56
N GLY A 47 -8.17 8.66 8.39
CA GLY A 47 -9.60 8.91 8.19
C GLY A 47 -10.32 7.80 7.42
N TYR A 48 -9.74 6.60 7.32
CA TYR A 48 -10.41 5.40 6.80
C TYR A 48 -10.68 4.40 7.94
N PRO A 49 -11.61 4.68 8.87
CA PRO A 49 -11.80 3.89 10.08
C PRO A 49 -12.19 2.42 9.81
N LEU A 50 -12.82 2.15 8.65
CA LEU A 50 -13.20 0.80 8.23
C LEU A 50 -12.46 0.43 6.95
N ILE A 51 -11.80 -0.72 7.00
CA ILE A 51 -11.09 -1.36 5.90
C ILE A 51 -11.68 -2.76 5.77
N VAL A 52 -12.16 -3.10 4.58
CA VAL A 52 -12.69 -4.43 4.28
C VAL A 52 -11.74 -5.09 3.29
N ASP A 53 -11.18 -6.22 3.69
CA ASP A 53 -10.42 -7.08 2.80
C ASP A 53 -11.37 -7.83 1.86
N VAL A 54 -11.11 -7.73 0.58
CA VAL A 54 -11.86 -8.38 -0.50
C VAL A 54 -10.93 -9.16 -1.44
N SER A 55 -9.66 -9.37 -1.09
CA SER A 55 -8.66 -9.97 -1.96
C SER A 55 -8.99 -11.41 -2.36
N ASP A 56 -9.78 -12.12 -1.55
CA ASP A 56 -10.21 -13.50 -1.82
C ASP A 56 -11.59 -13.60 -2.47
N ARG A 57 -12.22 -12.47 -2.79
CA ARG A 57 -13.54 -12.44 -3.41
C ARG A 57 -13.46 -12.44 -4.94
N PRO A 58 -14.06 -13.41 -5.65
CA PRO A 58 -13.92 -13.51 -7.10
C PRO A 58 -14.33 -12.26 -7.88
N ASP A 59 -15.41 -11.60 -7.47
CA ASP A 59 -15.92 -10.37 -8.10
C ASP A 59 -14.94 -9.18 -8.02
N TYR A 60 -14.07 -9.16 -7.01
CA TYR A 60 -13.03 -8.15 -6.81
C TYR A 60 -11.68 -8.59 -7.41
N GLN A 61 -11.34 -9.88 -7.36
CA GLN A 61 -10.14 -10.43 -7.99
C GLN A 61 -10.12 -10.24 -9.51
N GLU A 62 -11.27 -10.41 -10.18
CA GLU A 62 -11.38 -10.13 -11.62
C GLU A 62 -11.01 -8.69 -11.98
N GLN A 63 -11.17 -7.78 -11.02
CA GLN A 63 -10.93 -6.35 -11.15
C GLN A 63 -9.60 -5.90 -10.53
N GLU A 64 -8.79 -6.82 -9.97
CA GLU A 64 -7.61 -6.53 -9.14
C GLU A 64 -7.93 -5.41 -8.11
N ILE A 65 -8.79 -5.75 -7.15
CA ILE A 65 -9.11 -4.91 -6.00
C ILE A 65 -8.86 -5.77 -4.75
N ASP A 66 -7.92 -5.34 -3.92
CA ASP A 66 -7.58 -6.03 -2.68
C ASP A 66 -8.43 -5.56 -1.49
N ILE A 67 -8.64 -4.25 -1.34
CA ILE A 67 -9.32 -3.68 -0.17
C ILE A 67 -10.32 -2.58 -0.53
N LEU A 68 -11.30 -2.39 0.35
CA LEU A 68 -12.24 -1.27 0.34
C LEU A 68 -11.99 -0.36 1.55
N LEU A 69 -11.78 0.93 1.29
CA LEU A 69 -11.60 1.95 2.31
C LEU A 69 -12.89 2.76 2.51
N TYR A 70 -13.37 2.85 3.73
CA TYR A 70 -14.55 3.62 4.10
C TYR A 70 -14.17 4.78 5.01
N ASN A 71 -14.54 6.00 4.62
CA ASN A 71 -14.49 7.18 5.49
C ASN A 71 -15.71 7.27 6.43
N HIS A 72 -16.79 6.58 6.10
CA HIS A 72 -17.99 6.37 6.91
C HIS A 72 -18.67 5.07 6.43
N PRO A 73 -19.27 4.24 7.32
CA PRO A 73 -19.90 2.98 6.92
C PRO A 73 -20.98 3.12 5.83
N ASP A 74 -21.76 4.20 5.90
CA ASP A 74 -22.87 4.45 4.96
C ASP A 74 -22.46 5.15 3.65
N LYS A 75 -21.17 5.40 3.45
CA LYS A 75 -20.65 6.04 2.22
C LYS A 75 -20.07 5.01 1.26
N CYS A 76 -20.06 5.34 -0.02
CA CYS A 76 -19.42 4.52 -1.04
C CYS A 76 -17.93 4.31 -0.69
N PRO A 77 -17.43 3.07 -0.76
CA PRO A 77 -16.03 2.80 -0.51
C PRO A 77 -15.13 3.30 -1.62
N ILE A 78 -13.88 3.55 -1.26
CA ILE A 78 -12.78 3.67 -2.20
C ILE A 78 -12.16 2.28 -2.36
N SER A 79 -12.33 1.67 -3.54
CA SER A 79 -11.56 0.48 -3.94
C SER A 79 -10.08 0.79 -4.12
N VAL A 80 -9.24 -0.11 -3.59
CA VAL A 80 -7.78 0.03 -3.59
C VAL A 80 -7.12 -1.29 -3.94
N GLU A 81 -6.15 -1.20 -4.83
CA GLU A 81 -5.21 -2.28 -5.13
C GLU A 81 -3.93 -2.07 -4.33
N VAL A 82 -3.48 -3.07 -3.57
CA VAL A 82 -2.35 -2.97 -2.66
C VAL A 82 -1.12 -3.63 -3.28
N LYS A 83 -0.01 -2.88 -3.38
CA LYS A 83 1.26 -3.41 -3.89
C LYS A 83 2.38 -3.17 -2.90
N LYS A 84 2.88 -4.26 -2.33
CA LYS A 84 4.08 -4.26 -1.46
C LYS A 84 5.32 -4.08 -2.34
N GLN A 85 6.13 -3.07 -2.05
CA GLN A 85 7.27 -2.65 -2.87
C GLN A 85 8.58 -2.63 -2.06
N PRO A 86 9.04 -3.79 -1.55
CA PRO A 86 10.25 -3.84 -0.70
C PRO A 86 11.53 -3.43 -1.43
N SER A 87 11.58 -3.61 -2.75
CA SER A 87 12.69 -3.19 -3.61
C SER A 87 12.84 -1.68 -3.69
N ALA A 88 11.78 -0.91 -3.44
CA ALA A 88 11.75 0.54 -3.55
C ALA A 88 12.70 1.24 -2.57
N LEU A 89 12.85 0.69 -1.36
CA LEU A 89 13.78 1.23 -0.37
C LEU A 89 15.25 1.08 -0.81
N LYS A 90 15.57 -0.04 -1.47
CA LYS A 90 16.93 -0.36 -1.91
C LYS A 90 17.31 0.36 -3.21
N TRP A 91 16.38 0.41 -4.16
CA TRP A 91 16.67 0.83 -5.54
C TRP A 91 16.01 2.15 -5.95
N GLY A 92 15.20 2.75 -5.07
CA GLY A 92 14.51 4.01 -5.35
C GLY A 92 13.40 3.94 -6.40
N ASN A 93 13.01 2.73 -6.83
CA ASN A 93 12.01 2.51 -7.88
C ASN A 93 10.95 1.50 -7.42
N LEU A 94 9.69 1.77 -7.76
CA LEU A 94 8.61 0.79 -7.71
C LEU A 94 8.66 -0.09 -8.97
N PHE A 95 8.26 -1.34 -8.85
CA PHE A 95 7.95 -2.19 -10.01
C PHE A 95 6.47 -2.05 -10.34
N PHE A 96 6.16 -1.54 -11.53
CA PHE A 96 4.79 -1.43 -12.06
C PHE A 96 4.57 -2.49 -13.14
N GLN A 97 3.84 -3.56 -12.81
CA GLN A 97 3.68 -4.71 -13.70
C GLN A 97 2.76 -4.37 -14.87
N ILE A 98 3.26 -4.56 -16.09
CA ILE A 98 2.49 -4.44 -17.34
C ILE A 98 2.02 -5.81 -17.81
N THR A 99 2.84 -6.85 -17.64
CA THR A 99 2.48 -8.23 -18.01
C THR A 99 2.74 -9.18 -16.84
N ASN A 100 1.83 -10.12 -16.64
CA ASN A 100 1.99 -11.19 -15.65
C ASN A 100 2.81 -12.36 -16.22
N HIS A 101 3.06 -13.38 -15.39
CA HIS A 101 3.84 -14.58 -15.78
C HIS A 101 3.26 -15.39 -16.95
N ARG A 102 1.99 -15.15 -17.32
CA ARG A 102 1.30 -15.79 -18.45
C ARG A 102 1.36 -14.96 -19.73
N GLY A 103 1.89 -13.74 -19.67
CA GLY A 103 1.87 -12.77 -20.77
C GLY A 103 0.56 -12.00 -20.89
N ASP A 104 -0.39 -12.20 -19.98
CA ASP A 104 -1.61 -11.41 -19.91
C ASP A 104 -1.33 -10.04 -19.26
N PRO A 105 -2.22 -9.03 -19.40
CA PRO A 105 -2.10 -7.77 -18.69
C PRO A 105 -1.87 -7.97 -17.19
N GLY A 106 -0.82 -7.34 -16.68
CA GLY A 106 -0.46 -7.30 -15.28
C GLY A 106 -1.39 -6.41 -14.47
N TRP A 107 -1.22 -6.45 -13.15
CA TRP A 107 -2.07 -5.67 -12.23
C TRP A 107 -2.05 -4.17 -12.50
N GLY A 108 -0.97 -3.63 -13.08
CA GLY A 108 -0.83 -2.21 -13.37
C GLY A 108 -1.88 -1.72 -14.38
N ASP A 109 -2.18 -2.53 -15.39
CA ASP A 109 -3.16 -2.20 -16.42
C ASP A 109 -4.54 -2.79 -16.14
N LYS A 110 -4.58 -4.00 -15.56
CA LYS A 110 -5.81 -4.75 -15.30
C LYS A 110 -6.64 -4.13 -14.17
N SER A 111 -6.02 -3.56 -13.15
CA SER A 111 -6.74 -3.10 -11.96
C SER A 111 -7.76 -2.01 -12.27
N ASN A 112 -8.99 -2.20 -11.79
CA ASN A 112 -10.09 -1.23 -11.81
C ASN A 112 -10.28 -0.50 -10.48
N ALA A 113 -9.32 -0.61 -9.56
CA ALA A 113 -9.33 0.16 -8.32
C ALA A 113 -9.31 1.68 -8.58
N HIS A 114 -9.92 2.45 -7.67
CA HIS A 114 -9.82 3.90 -7.70
C HIS A 114 -8.38 4.37 -7.43
N TYR A 115 -7.69 3.67 -6.52
CA TYR A 115 -6.31 3.96 -6.13
C TYR A 115 -5.44 2.71 -6.11
N PHE A 116 -4.15 2.90 -6.32
CA PHE A 116 -3.11 1.97 -5.90
C PHE A 116 -2.55 2.43 -4.56
N ALA A 117 -2.40 1.51 -3.61
CA ALA A 117 -1.63 1.71 -2.39
C ALA A 117 -0.26 1.04 -2.54
N PHE A 118 0.77 1.82 -2.86
CA PHE A 118 2.14 1.32 -2.84
C PHE A 118 2.68 1.36 -1.42
N ILE A 119 2.90 0.19 -0.85
CA ILE A 119 3.48 0.03 0.49
C ILE A 119 5.00 -0.03 0.32
N VAL A 120 5.70 1.06 0.64
CA VAL A 120 7.16 1.08 0.74
C VAL A 120 7.51 0.79 2.21
N PRO A 121 7.98 -0.43 2.55
CA PRO A 121 8.21 -0.82 3.93
C PRO A 121 9.12 0.17 4.66
N ASP A 122 8.81 0.43 5.93
CA ASP A 122 9.55 1.33 6.82
C ASP A 122 9.74 2.77 6.30
N SER A 123 8.91 3.19 5.33
CA SER A 123 8.95 4.52 4.73
C SER A 123 7.55 5.13 4.68
N GLU A 124 6.68 4.64 3.79
CA GLU A 124 5.38 5.27 3.52
C GLU A 124 4.42 4.37 2.74
N ILE A 125 3.15 4.76 2.76
CA ILE A 125 2.10 4.34 1.83
C ILE A 125 1.89 5.50 0.85
N LEU A 126 1.98 5.20 -0.45
CA LEU A 126 1.60 6.14 -1.50
C LEU A 126 0.23 5.70 -2.04
N LEU A 127 -0.83 6.44 -1.70
CA LEU A 127 -2.16 6.19 -2.23
C LEU A 127 -2.40 7.04 -3.49
N VAL A 128 -2.23 6.42 -4.65
CA VAL A 128 -2.18 7.11 -5.95
C VAL A 128 -3.39 6.77 -6.80
N LYS A 129 -4.10 7.79 -7.32
CA LYS A 129 -5.23 7.58 -8.24
C LYS A 129 -4.76 6.82 -9.47
N ARG A 130 -5.51 5.80 -9.89
CA ARG A 130 -5.22 5.03 -11.11
C ARG A 130 -4.99 5.94 -12.32
N SER A 131 -5.86 6.93 -12.52
CA SER A 131 -5.77 7.85 -13.67
C SER A 131 -4.46 8.65 -13.71
N LYS A 132 -3.94 9.08 -12.56
CA LYS A 132 -2.67 9.79 -12.47
C LYS A 132 -1.49 8.87 -12.76
N LEU A 133 -1.55 7.64 -12.25
CA LEU A 133 -0.52 6.64 -12.52
C LEU A 133 -0.48 6.25 -14.00
N SER A 134 -1.62 6.01 -14.63
CA SER A 134 -1.71 5.76 -16.08
C SER A 134 -1.22 6.93 -16.92
N ALA A 135 -1.46 8.17 -16.49
CA ALA A 135 -0.91 9.35 -17.17
C ALA A 135 0.61 9.43 -17.04
N LEU A 136 1.15 9.11 -15.86
CA LEU A 136 2.59 9.08 -15.60
C LEU A 136 3.29 8.04 -16.50
N THR A 137 2.78 6.80 -16.55
CA THR A 137 3.38 5.71 -17.34
C THR A 137 3.29 5.93 -18.84
N ARG A 138 2.29 6.68 -19.34
CA ARG A 138 2.19 7.05 -20.77
C ARG A 138 3.09 8.20 -21.15
N LYS A 139 3.32 9.15 -20.23
CA LYS A 139 4.10 10.37 -20.50
C LYS A 139 5.61 10.09 -20.50
N HIS A 140 6.06 9.11 -19.72
CA HIS A 140 7.47 8.86 -19.48
C HIS A 140 7.88 7.48 -20.02
N GLN A 141 9.08 7.41 -20.60
CA GLN A 141 9.70 6.15 -20.99
C GLN A 141 10.50 5.59 -19.81
N PHE A 142 9.80 4.92 -18.89
CA PHE A 142 10.46 4.25 -17.78
C PHE A 142 11.19 2.98 -18.25
N PRO A 143 12.30 2.58 -17.60
CA PRO A 143 12.99 1.35 -17.94
C PRO A 143 12.06 0.13 -17.78
N LEU A 144 11.99 -0.68 -18.83
CA LEU A 144 11.33 -1.98 -18.76
C LEU A 144 12.26 -2.99 -18.06
N LYS A 145 11.69 -3.77 -17.15
CA LYS A 145 12.37 -4.86 -16.46
C LYS A 145 11.56 -6.14 -16.59
N THR A 146 12.21 -7.18 -17.09
CA THR A 146 11.71 -8.56 -17.04
C THR A 146 12.27 -9.23 -15.79
N MET A 147 11.39 -9.86 -15.02
CA MET A 147 11.69 -10.63 -13.82
C MET A 147 11.93 -12.11 -14.19
N ASP A 148 12.54 -12.89 -13.29
CA ASP A 148 12.88 -14.30 -13.56
C ASP A 148 11.63 -15.17 -13.84
N ASN A 149 10.48 -14.78 -13.28
CA ASN A 149 9.16 -15.39 -13.51
C ASN A 149 8.48 -14.92 -14.81
N ARG A 150 9.19 -14.21 -15.69
CA ARG A 150 8.72 -13.63 -16.96
C ARG A 150 7.71 -12.49 -16.83
N GLU A 151 7.45 -11.99 -15.63
CA GLU A 151 6.68 -10.76 -15.47
C GLU A 151 7.48 -9.58 -16.00
N GLU A 152 6.82 -8.67 -16.70
CA GLU A 152 7.44 -7.43 -17.16
C GLU A 152 6.77 -6.25 -16.50
N GLY A 153 7.58 -5.25 -16.19
CA GLY A 153 7.09 -4.03 -15.58
C GLY A 153 8.04 -2.86 -15.75
N LEU A 154 7.49 -1.67 -15.52
CA LEU A 154 8.23 -0.43 -15.52
C LEU A 154 8.87 -0.21 -14.16
N LEU A 155 10.13 0.22 -14.17
CA LEU A 155 10.79 0.74 -12.99
C LEU A 155 10.46 2.23 -12.87
N ILE A 156 9.50 2.55 -12.01
CA ILE A 156 9.02 3.93 -11.81
C ILE A 156 9.70 4.51 -10.56
N PRO A 157 10.44 5.62 -10.66
CA PRO A 157 11.04 6.26 -9.49
C PRO A 157 10.00 6.59 -8.42
N VAL A 158 10.30 6.28 -7.16
CA VAL A 158 9.42 6.61 -6.03
C VAL A 158 9.15 8.11 -5.97
N SER A 159 10.15 8.94 -6.33
CA SER A 159 10.00 10.40 -6.45
C SER A 159 8.89 10.81 -7.41
N ASP A 160 8.81 10.15 -8.56
CA ASP A 160 7.83 10.49 -9.59
C ASP A 160 6.42 10.09 -9.15
N VAL A 161 6.31 8.96 -8.46
CA VAL A 161 5.06 8.52 -7.84
C VAL A 161 4.62 9.46 -6.72
N ARG A 162 5.54 9.93 -5.87
CA ARG A 162 5.24 10.96 -4.85
C ARG A 162 4.73 12.25 -5.49
N ASN A 163 5.32 12.69 -6.59
CA ASN A 163 4.94 13.94 -7.27
C ASN A 163 3.51 13.92 -7.84
N ILE A 164 2.95 12.75 -8.14
CA ILE A 164 1.57 12.62 -8.59
C ILE A 164 0.59 12.28 -7.44
N CYS A 165 1.11 11.88 -6.29
CA CYS A 165 0.31 11.61 -5.09
C CYS A 165 -0.26 12.93 -4.53
N ASP A 166 -1.52 12.89 -4.06
CA ASP A 166 -2.07 14.04 -3.33
C ASP A 166 -1.32 14.13 -1.97
N PRO A 167 -0.95 15.33 -1.44
CA PRO A 167 -0.09 15.43 -0.26
C PRO A 167 -0.62 14.72 1.00
N ASP A 168 -1.94 14.70 1.19
CA ASP A 168 -2.61 13.99 2.29
C ASP A 168 -2.67 12.46 2.09
N LYS A 169 -2.21 11.98 0.93
CA LYS A 169 -2.18 10.56 0.53
C LYS A 169 -0.78 9.96 0.54
N ILE A 170 0.20 10.71 1.03
CA ILE A 170 1.53 10.22 1.42
C ILE A 170 1.49 9.94 2.92
N ILE A 171 1.36 8.67 3.29
CA ILE A 171 1.11 8.28 4.68
C ILE A 171 2.38 7.66 5.24
N PRO A 172 3.04 8.28 6.23
CA PRO A 172 4.29 7.75 6.76
C PRO A 172 4.08 6.39 7.44
N ILE A 173 4.96 5.43 7.14
CA ILE A 173 5.05 4.17 7.87
C ILE A 173 6.22 4.31 8.86
N PRO A 174 5.97 4.16 10.17
CA PRO A 174 7.05 4.17 11.13
C PRO A 174 7.91 2.93 10.93
N LYS A 175 9.24 3.12 10.95
CA LYS A 175 10.20 1.99 10.98
C LYS A 175 9.84 1.04 12.11
N LEU A 176 9.88 -0.26 11.91
CA LEU A 176 9.61 -1.21 13.01
C LEU A 176 10.89 -1.71 13.70
N ALA A 177 12.04 -1.59 13.03
CA ALA A 177 13.39 -1.79 13.57
C ALA A 177 14.42 -0.92 12.83
#